data_AF-A0A959DF41-F1
#
_entry.id   AF-A0A959DF41-F1
#
_cell.length_a   1.000
_cell.length_b   1.000
_cell.length_c   1.000
_cell.angle_alpha   90.00
_cell.angle_beta   90.00
_cell.angle_gamma   90.00
#
_symmetry.space_group_name_H-M   'P 1'
#
loop_
_entity.id
_entity.type
_entity.pdbx_description
1 polymer ?
#
loop_
_entity_poly.entity_id
_entity_poly.type
_entity_poly.pdbx_seq_one_letter_code
_entity_poly.pdbx_strand_id
1 'polypeptide(L)'
;KQRQLIQGERQQLLLKAGYLEEHFDIKAKNIPVEKLKTVALFQYGRLWAEHLDYLQQVRDCIHLIRFGGQKPLLEFQRLADRQFQLLCDRIDEAVREKAALLLANPGLELQELGVRRPSSTWTYIVNDNPFGNKLATMLLDNSNIGFQVDFVSAAVLFVVGVFQKLTGWKRAQHP
;
A
#
# COMPACT_ATOMS: atom_id res chain seq x y z
N LYS A 1 -6.34 -11.01 -3.62
CA LYS A 1 -6.14 -12.04 -4.67
C LYS A 1 -4.69 -12.08 -5.16
N GLN A 2 -4.18 -11.04 -5.84
CA GLN A 2 -2.80 -10.99 -6.37
C GLN A 2 -1.72 -11.41 -5.34
N ARG A 3 -1.75 -10.83 -4.13
CA ARG A 3 -0.84 -11.23 -3.03
C ARG A 3 -0.85 -12.73 -2.73
N GLN A 4 -2.01 -13.38 -2.73
CA GLN A 4 -2.11 -14.80 -2.39
C GLN A 4 -1.46 -15.66 -3.47
N LEU A 5 -1.56 -15.28 -4.75
CA LEU A 5 -0.90 -15.98 -5.86
C LEU A 5 0.62 -15.92 -5.69
N ILE A 6 1.18 -14.71 -5.51
CA ILE A 6 2.61 -14.51 -5.29
C ILE A 6 3.11 -15.24 -4.04
N GLN A 7 2.33 -15.24 -2.95
CA GLN A 7 2.69 -15.98 -1.74
C GLN A 7 2.66 -17.49 -1.97
N GLY A 8 1.70 -17.99 -2.75
CA GLY A 8 1.62 -19.40 -3.13
C GLY A 8 2.86 -19.85 -3.90
N GLU A 9 3.27 -19.11 -4.93
CA GLU A 9 4.49 -19.42 -5.69
C GLU A 9 5.75 -19.35 -4.84
N ARG A 10 5.87 -18.33 -3.98
CA ARG A 10 6.98 -18.23 -3.03
C ARG A 10 7.04 -19.42 -2.06
N GLN A 11 5.89 -19.94 -1.63
CA GLN A 11 5.86 -21.15 -0.81
C GLN A 11 6.32 -22.38 -1.61
N GLN A 12 5.94 -22.51 -2.89
CA GLN A 12 6.45 -23.59 -3.74
C GLN A 12 7.97 -23.54 -3.88
N LEU A 13 8.55 -22.34 -4.08
CA LEU A 13 10.01 -22.13 -4.13
C LEU A 13 10.74 -22.56 -2.85
N LEU A 14 10.09 -22.42 -1.70
CA LEU A 14 10.68 -22.77 -0.40
C LEU A 14 10.54 -24.25 -0.08
N LEU A 15 9.38 -24.84 -0.39
CA LEU A 15 8.97 -26.14 0.13
C LEU A 15 9.13 -27.29 -0.87
N LYS A 16 8.93 -27.05 -2.17
CA LYS A 16 8.98 -28.11 -3.20
C LYS A 16 10.40 -28.21 -3.78
N ALA A 17 11.08 -29.32 -3.49
CA ALA A 17 12.36 -29.64 -4.11
C ALA A 17 12.21 -29.74 -5.63
N GLY A 18 13.16 -29.18 -6.39
CA GLY A 18 13.15 -29.20 -7.86
C GLY A 18 12.18 -28.21 -8.52
N TYR A 19 11.34 -27.47 -7.77
CA TYR A 19 10.40 -26.51 -8.36
C TYR A 19 11.10 -25.43 -9.19
N LEU A 20 12.25 -24.93 -8.73
CA LEU A 20 13.06 -23.96 -9.49
C LEU A 20 13.51 -24.50 -10.85
N GLU A 21 13.92 -25.76 -10.89
CA GLU A 21 14.45 -26.39 -12.11
C GLU A 21 13.31 -26.68 -13.09
N GLU A 22 12.19 -27.19 -12.58
CA GLU A 22 10.99 -27.50 -13.37
C GLU A 22 10.32 -26.24 -13.91
N HIS A 23 10.11 -25.23 -13.06
CA HIS A 23 9.31 -24.06 -13.41
C HIS A 23 10.06 -23.08 -14.31
N PHE A 24 11.36 -22.87 -14.08
CA PHE A 24 12.17 -21.92 -14.84
C PHE A 24 13.04 -22.58 -15.92
N ASP A 25 12.96 -23.91 -16.08
CA ASP A 25 13.80 -24.72 -16.99
C ASP A 25 15.32 -24.50 -16.74
N ILE A 26 15.71 -24.51 -15.46
CA ILE A 26 17.10 -24.26 -15.02
C ILE A 26 17.77 -25.58 -14.63
N LYS A 27 18.97 -25.85 -15.15
CA LYS A 27 19.77 -27.02 -14.78
C LYS A 27 20.86 -26.65 -13.77
N ALA A 28 20.62 -26.85 -12.47
CA ALA A 28 21.53 -26.39 -11.41
C ALA A 28 22.75 -27.30 -11.14
N LYS A 29 23.27 -28.03 -12.15
CA LYS A 29 24.33 -29.05 -11.96
C LYS A 29 25.59 -28.54 -11.23
N ASN A 30 25.93 -27.26 -11.41
CA ASN A 30 27.20 -26.68 -10.92
C ASN A 30 27.00 -25.55 -9.89
N ILE A 31 25.78 -25.35 -9.37
CA ILE A 31 25.47 -24.22 -8.47
C ILE A 31 24.70 -24.73 -7.25
N PRO A 32 25.01 -24.24 -6.05
CA PRO A 32 24.17 -24.50 -4.88
C PRO A 32 22.73 -24.03 -5.12
N VAL A 33 21.77 -24.95 -5.01
CA VAL A 33 20.33 -24.66 -5.19
C VAL A 33 19.86 -23.52 -4.28
N GLU A 34 20.41 -23.41 -3.07
CA GLU A 34 20.10 -22.32 -2.13
C GLU A 34 20.50 -20.93 -2.67
N LYS A 35 21.56 -20.84 -3.47
CA LYS A 35 21.99 -19.59 -4.11
C LYS A 35 20.95 -19.15 -5.14
N LEU A 36 20.51 -20.08 -6.01
CA LEU A 36 19.45 -19.83 -6.98
C LEU A 36 18.12 -19.48 -6.32
N LYS A 37 17.75 -20.19 -5.25
CA LYS A 37 16.55 -19.90 -4.45
C LYS A 37 16.59 -18.49 -3.87
N THR A 38 17.74 -18.07 -3.34
CA THR A 38 17.93 -16.71 -2.80
C THR A 38 17.74 -15.65 -3.89
N VAL A 39 18.31 -15.86 -5.07
CA VAL A 39 18.12 -14.97 -6.23
C VAL A 39 16.65 -14.88 -6.62
N ALA A 40 15.97 -16.02 -6.76
CA ALA A 40 14.56 -16.04 -7.14
C ALA A 40 13.69 -15.29 -6.12
N LEU A 41 13.78 -15.63 -4.84
CA LEU A 41 13.02 -14.97 -3.77
C LEU A 41 13.28 -13.46 -3.69
N PHE A 42 14.51 -13.04 -3.98
CA PHE A 42 14.85 -11.63 -4.06
C PHE A 42 14.14 -10.94 -5.24
N GLN A 43 14.16 -11.51 -6.44
CA GLN A 43 13.47 -10.92 -7.60
C GLN A 43 11.96 -10.83 -7.37
N TYR A 44 11.34 -11.86 -6.80
CA TYR A 44 9.94 -11.83 -6.37
C TYR A 44 9.66 -10.66 -5.41
N GLY A 45 10.53 -10.45 -4.42
CA GLY A 45 10.37 -9.37 -3.45
C GLY A 45 10.51 -7.98 -4.09
N ARG A 46 11.55 -7.80 -4.91
CA ARG A 46 11.86 -6.54 -5.58
C ARG A 46 10.76 -6.13 -6.55
N LEU A 47 10.37 -7.03 -7.46
CA LEU A 47 9.38 -6.74 -8.49
C LEU A 47 7.98 -6.57 -7.90
N TRP A 48 7.64 -7.30 -6.82
CA TRP A 48 6.40 -7.05 -6.09
C TRP A 48 6.38 -5.65 -5.46
N ALA A 49 7.50 -5.18 -4.88
CA ALA A 49 7.59 -3.82 -4.36
C ALA A 49 7.41 -2.76 -5.46
N GLU A 50 8.04 -2.94 -6.62
CA GLU A 50 7.84 -2.06 -7.79
C GLU A 50 6.37 -2.04 -8.26
N HIS A 51 5.70 -3.19 -8.25
CA HIS A 51 4.28 -3.28 -8.59
C HIS A 51 3.39 -2.53 -7.59
N LEU A 52 3.68 -2.62 -6.29
CA LEU A 52 2.96 -1.87 -5.27
C LEU A 52 3.14 -0.36 -5.43
N ASP A 53 4.34 0.09 -5.78
CA ASP A 53 4.62 1.50 -6.07
C ASP A 53 3.82 1.98 -7.30
N TYR A 54 3.81 1.20 -8.38
CA TYR A 54 2.98 1.49 -9.54
C TYR A 54 1.49 1.59 -9.18
N LEU A 55 0.95 0.64 -8.40
CA LEU A 55 -0.46 0.68 -7.99
C LEU A 55 -0.77 1.90 -7.11
N GLN A 56 0.19 2.34 -6.30
CA GLN A 56 0.05 3.56 -5.51
C GLN A 56 -0.05 4.79 -6.43
N GLN A 57 0.84 4.92 -7.42
CA GLN A 57 0.77 6.01 -8.39
C GLN A 57 -0.55 6.01 -9.18
N VAL A 58 -1.02 4.83 -9.61
CA VAL A 58 -2.33 4.71 -10.28
C VAL A 58 -3.46 5.15 -9.36
N ARG A 59 -3.45 4.74 -8.08
CA ARG A 59 -4.46 5.14 -7.09
C ARG A 59 -4.54 6.66 -6.92
N ASP A 60 -3.40 7.34 -6.92
CA ASP A 60 -3.33 8.78 -6.72
C ASP A 60 -3.87 9.55 -7.95
N CYS A 61 -3.67 9.03 -9.16
CA CYS A 61 -4.11 9.69 -10.40
C CYS A 61 -5.50 9.27 -10.91
N ILE A 62 -6.06 8.13 -10.47
CA ILE A 62 -7.28 7.54 -11.05
C ILE A 62 -8.52 8.45 -10.96
N HIS A 63 -8.54 9.36 -9.98
CA HIS A 63 -9.64 10.30 -9.78
C HIS A 63 -9.81 11.29 -10.94
N LEU A 64 -8.74 11.58 -11.70
CA LEU A 64 -8.78 12.47 -12.86
C LEU A 64 -9.62 11.92 -14.02
N ILE A 65 -9.78 10.60 -14.11
CA ILE A 65 -10.54 9.97 -15.20
C ILE A 65 -12.06 10.18 -15.02
N ARG A 66 -12.50 10.59 -13.82
CA ARG A 66 -13.91 10.99 -13.60
C ARG A 66 -14.34 12.13 -14.52
N PHE A 67 -13.43 13.04 -14.86
CA PHE A 67 -13.71 14.14 -15.78
C PHE A 67 -14.01 13.65 -17.21
N GLY A 68 -13.56 12.46 -17.58
CA GLY A 68 -13.86 11.79 -18.85
C GLY A 68 -15.08 10.85 -18.81
N GLY A 69 -15.88 10.86 -17.74
CA GLY A 69 -17.09 10.05 -17.61
C GLY A 69 -16.86 8.55 -17.33
N GLN A 70 -15.63 8.11 -17.13
CA GLN A 70 -15.31 6.71 -16.82
C GLN A 70 -15.46 6.42 -15.31
N LYS A 71 -15.63 5.14 -14.97
CA LYS A 71 -15.75 4.66 -13.58
C LYS A 71 -14.36 4.33 -13.02
N PRO A 72 -13.81 5.10 -12.04
CA PRO A 72 -12.42 4.94 -11.59
C PRO A 72 -12.11 3.56 -11.02
N LEU A 73 -13.06 2.95 -10.31
CA LEU A 73 -12.86 1.62 -9.73
C LEU A 73 -12.63 0.55 -10.80
N LEU A 74 -13.39 0.59 -11.90
CA LEU A 74 -13.24 -0.37 -12.99
C LEU A 74 -11.93 -0.17 -13.73
N GLU A 75 -11.54 1.09 -13.99
CA GLU A 75 -10.26 1.39 -14.62
C GLU A 75 -9.07 0.99 -13.74
N PHE A 76 -9.15 1.23 -12.43
CA PHE A 76 -8.12 0.75 -11.49
C PHE A 76 -7.98 -0.77 -11.56
N GLN A 77 -9.10 -1.50 -11.49
CA GLN A 77 -9.08 -2.97 -11.59
C GLN A 77 -8.47 -3.43 -12.90
N ARG A 78 -8.88 -2.85 -14.03
CA ARG A 78 -8.36 -3.17 -15.36
C ARG A 78 -6.85 -2.94 -15.48
N LEU A 79 -6.36 -1.80 -14.98
CA LEU A 79 -4.93 -1.47 -14.98
C LEU A 79 -4.15 -2.39 -14.04
N ALA A 80 -4.68 -2.64 -12.84
CA ALA A 80 -4.05 -3.50 -11.85
C ALA A 80 -3.91 -4.94 -12.33
N ASP A 81 -4.93 -5.49 -13.01
CA ASP A 81 -4.89 -6.85 -13.54
C ASP A 81 -3.92 -6.95 -14.74
N ARG A 82 -3.96 -5.98 -15.65
CA ARG A 82 -3.02 -5.91 -16.78
C ARG A 82 -1.58 -5.85 -16.31
N GLN A 83 -1.28 -4.96 -15.35
CA GLN A 83 0.07 -4.80 -14.84
C GLN A 83 0.53 -6.04 -14.06
N PHE A 84 -0.39 -6.72 -13.37
CA PHE A 84 -0.06 -7.94 -12.65
C PHE A 84 0.34 -9.09 -13.58
N GLN A 85 -0.29 -9.23 -14.75
CA GLN A 85 0.16 -10.20 -15.75
C GLN A 85 1.59 -9.91 -16.21
N LEU A 86 1.89 -8.64 -16.52
CA LEU A 86 3.24 -8.22 -16.89
C LEU A 86 4.25 -8.44 -15.76
N LEU A 87 3.82 -8.30 -14.50
CA LEU A 87 4.67 -8.59 -13.34
C LEU A 87 5.08 -10.07 -13.31
N CYS A 88 4.15 -10.99 -13.52
CA CYS A 88 4.45 -12.43 -13.56
C CYS A 88 5.52 -12.74 -14.61
N ASP A 89 5.32 -12.26 -15.85
CA ASP A 89 6.29 -12.47 -16.94
C ASP A 89 7.66 -11.85 -16.60
N ARG A 90 7.68 -10.66 -15.99
CA ARG A 90 8.91 -9.98 -15.57
C ARG A 90 9.65 -10.73 -14.46
N ILE A 91 8.92 -11.37 -13.54
CA ILE A 91 9.53 -12.19 -12.48
C ILE A 91 10.23 -13.38 -13.11
N ASP A 92 9.54 -14.11 -13.99
CA ASP A 92 10.08 -15.28 -14.65
C ASP A 92 11.33 -14.96 -15.46
N GLU A 93 11.26 -13.87 -16.24
CA GLU A 93 12.39 -13.40 -17.03
C GLU A 93 13.57 -12.99 -16.15
N ALA A 94 13.33 -12.20 -15.09
CA ALA A 94 14.39 -11.76 -14.20
C ALA A 94 15.05 -12.94 -13.46
N VAL A 95 14.30 -13.97 -13.08
CA VAL A 95 14.84 -15.17 -12.44
C VAL A 95 15.72 -15.94 -13.44
N ARG A 96 15.22 -16.17 -14.67
CA ARG A 96 15.97 -16.87 -15.73
C ARG A 96 17.26 -16.13 -16.09
N GLU A 97 17.19 -14.82 -16.28
CA GLU A 97 18.35 -13.99 -16.61
C GLU A 97 19.44 -14.10 -15.53
N LYS A 98 19.08 -13.91 -14.25
CA LYS A 98 20.06 -13.99 -13.16
C LYS A 98 20.57 -15.40 -12.91
N ALA A 99 19.74 -16.42 -13.13
CA ALA A 99 20.18 -17.81 -13.07
C ALA A 99 21.16 -18.15 -14.20
N ALA A 100 20.93 -17.66 -15.43
CA ALA A 100 21.83 -17.85 -16.55
C ALA A 100 23.21 -17.21 -16.30
N LEU A 101 23.24 -16.00 -15.73
CA LEU A 101 24.50 -15.36 -15.31
C LEU A 101 25.26 -16.19 -14.27
N LEU A 102 24.55 -16.76 -13.31
CA LEU A 102 25.13 -17.66 -12.30
C LEU A 102 25.64 -18.97 -12.90
N LEU A 103 24.96 -19.53 -13.92
CA LEU A 103 25.41 -20.73 -14.63
C LEU A 103 26.65 -20.47 -15.48
N ALA A 104 26.74 -19.30 -16.11
CA ALA A 104 27.92 -18.87 -16.83
C ALA A 104 29.11 -18.62 -15.89
N ASN A 105 28.86 -18.11 -14.69
CA ASN A 105 29.91 -17.83 -13.70
C ASN A 105 29.49 -18.25 -12.28
N PRO A 106 29.71 -19.52 -11.88
CA PRO A 106 29.28 -20.04 -10.58
C PRO A 106 29.89 -19.30 -9.37
N GLY A 107 31.08 -18.72 -9.55
CA GLY A 107 31.80 -17.97 -8.52
C GLY A 107 31.23 -16.57 -8.22
N LEU A 108 30.37 -16.05 -9.09
CA LEU A 108 29.81 -14.70 -8.99
C LEU A 108 29.09 -14.48 -7.66
N GLU A 109 29.38 -13.40 -6.95
CA GLU A 109 28.74 -13.15 -5.65
C GLU A 109 27.30 -12.65 -5.81
N LEU A 110 26.45 -12.91 -4.80
CA LEU A 110 25.06 -12.41 -4.81
C LEU A 110 25.01 -10.87 -4.91
N GLN A 111 25.98 -10.18 -4.34
CA GLN A 111 26.04 -8.71 -4.36
C GLN A 111 26.28 -8.16 -5.77
N GLU A 112 27.08 -8.86 -6.58
CA GLU A 112 27.38 -8.50 -7.97
C GLU A 112 26.15 -8.68 -8.86
N LEU A 113 25.25 -9.60 -8.51
CA LEU A 113 23.93 -9.76 -9.13
C LEU A 113 22.89 -8.72 -8.68
N GLY A 114 23.28 -7.80 -7.81
CA GLY A 114 22.37 -6.83 -7.17
C GLY A 114 21.47 -7.46 -6.10
N VAL A 115 21.70 -8.71 -5.70
CA VAL A 115 20.95 -9.40 -4.65
C VAL A 115 21.52 -9.01 -3.29
N ARG A 116 20.83 -8.12 -2.60
CA ARG A 116 21.24 -7.60 -1.29
C ARG A 116 20.18 -7.91 -0.23
N ARG A 117 20.62 -8.29 0.96
CA ARG A 117 19.71 -8.34 2.12
C ARG A 117 19.35 -6.91 2.55
N PRO A 118 18.09 -6.64 2.94
CA PRO A 118 17.72 -5.38 3.57
C PRO A 118 18.56 -5.17 4.85
N SER A 119 19.07 -3.96 5.07
CA SER A 119 19.80 -3.62 6.29
C SER A 119 18.87 -3.45 7.50
N SER A 120 17.61 -3.08 7.27
CA SER A 120 16.56 -2.96 8.29
C SER A 120 15.17 -2.96 7.63
N THR A 121 14.18 -3.56 8.29
CA THR A 121 12.78 -3.58 7.84
C THR A 121 11.89 -3.07 8.97
N TRP A 122 11.18 -1.98 8.74
CA TRP A 122 10.27 -1.37 9.72
C TRP A 122 8.84 -1.67 9.30
N THR A 123 7.99 -2.03 10.27
CA THR A 123 6.57 -2.32 10.03
C THR A 123 5.73 -1.29 10.78
N TYR A 124 4.82 -0.62 10.07
CA TYR A 124 3.91 0.38 10.63
C TYR A 124 2.48 0.14 10.15
N ILE A 125 1.51 0.70 10.89
CA ILE A 125 0.09 0.67 10.54
C ILE A 125 -0.27 2.01 9.88
N VAL A 126 -0.91 1.97 8.72
CA VAL A 126 -1.44 3.15 8.03
C VAL A 126 -2.90 3.35 8.42
N ASN A 127 -3.28 4.58 8.76
CA ASN A 127 -4.66 4.96 9.01
C ASN A 127 -5.12 5.95 7.92
N ASP A 128 -5.79 5.41 6.90
CA ASP A 128 -6.42 6.21 5.85
C ASP A 128 -7.78 6.70 6.39
N ASN A 129 -7.80 7.86 7.07
CA ASN A 129 -9.04 8.48 7.54
C ASN A 129 -9.42 9.72 6.70
N PRO A 130 -10.12 9.55 5.57
CA PRO A 130 -10.51 10.67 4.70
C PRO A 130 -11.53 11.63 5.35
N PHE A 131 -12.11 11.27 6.51
CA PHE A 131 -13.15 12.02 7.21
C PHE A 131 -12.87 12.17 8.71
N GLY A 132 -11.60 12.16 9.13
CA GLY A 132 -11.25 12.10 10.56
C GLY A 132 -11.79 13.24 11.40
N ASN A 133 -12.06 14.37 10.75
CA ASN A 133 -12.94 15.39 11.30
C ASN A 133 -14.32 15.30 10.65
N LYS A 134 -15.16 14.34 11.06
CA LYS A 134 -16.61 14.36 10.76
C LYS A 134 -17.24 15.72 11.07
N LEU A 135 -16.68 16.41 12.07
CA LEU A 135 -17.05 17.75 12.48
C LEU A 135 -16.62 18.81 11.44
N ALA A 136 -15.43 18.71 10.86
CA ALA A 136 -15.00 19.61 9.77
C ALA A 136 -15.76 19.31 8.47
N THR A 137 -16.02 18.04 8.14
CA THR A 137 -16.87 17.72 6.99
C THR A 137 -18.31 18.17 7.21
N MET A 138 -18.91 18.00 8.40
CA MET A 138 -20.23 18.57 8.71
C MET A 138 -20.25 20.10 8.64
N LEU A 139 -19.19 20.77 9.08
CA LEU A 139 -19.08 22.23 9.02
C LEU A 139 -18.89 22.75 7.58
N LEU A 140 -18.18 22.00 6.73
CA LEU A 140 -17.94 22.37 5.32
C LEU A 140 -19.11 21.98 4.39
N ASP A 141 -19.81 20.88 4.70
CA ASP A 141 -20.98 20.41 3.95
C ASP A 141 -22.22 21.29 4.23
N ASN A 142 -22.23 22.05 5.33
CA ASN A 142 -23.21 23.10 5.60
C ASN A 142 -22.73 24.49 5.17
N SER A 143 -22.10 24.60 3.99
CA SER A 143 -21.77 25.89 3.35
C SER A 143 -23.01 26.61 2.79
N ASN A 144 -24.09 26.60 3.57
CA ASN A 144 -25.18 27.55 3.52
C ASN A 144 -25.18 28.40 4.80
N ILE A 145 -24.00 28.91 5.20
CA ILE A 145 -23.86 29.95 6.24
C ILE A 145 -24.35 31.27 5.64
N GLY A 146 -25.64 31.32 5.33
CA GLY A 146 -26.43 32.52 5.50
C GLY A 146 -26.58 32.69 7.00
N PHE A 147 -25.94 33.71 7.56
CA PHE A 147 -26.18 34.17 8.93
C PHE A 147 -27.67 34.55 9.08
N GLN A 148 -28.52 33.59 9.41
CA GLN A 148 -29.70 33.85 10.23
C GLN A 148 -29.26 33.54 11.66
N VAL A 149 -28.83 34.57 12.38
CA VAL A 149 -28.88 34.54 13.84
C VAL A 149 -30.36 34.47 14.18
N ASP A 150 -30.91 33.26 14.24
CA ASP A 150 -32.28 33.06 14.66
C ASP A 150 -32.39 33.60 16.08
N PHE A 151 -33.22 34.62 16.30
CA PHE A 151 -33.45 35.28 17.59
C PHE A 151 -33.66 34.27 18.75
N VAL A 152 -34.15 33.08 18.44
CA VAL A 152 -34.31 31.94 19.35
C VAL A 152 -32.97 31.47 19.93
N SER A 153 -31.95 31.29 19.10
CA SER A 153 -30.64 30.82 19.52
C SER A 153 -29.87 31.87 20.34
N ALA A 154 -30.02 33.15 19.99
CA ALA A 154 -29.49 34.26 20.79
C ALA A 154 -30.14 34.33 22.18
N ALA A 155 -31.45 34.13 22.28
CA ALA A 155 -32.15 34.08 23.57
C ALA A 155 -31.70 32.89 24.42
N VAL A 156 -31.52 31.71 23.82
CA VAL A 156 -31.00 30.51 24.52
C VAL A 156 -29.59 30.75 25.05
N LEU A 157 -28.69 31.30 24.24
CA LEU A 157 -27.32 31.61 24.68
C LEU A 157 -27.29 32.71 25.76
N PHE A 158 -28.18 33.71 25.69
CA PHE A 158 -28.30 34.73 26.71
C PHE A 158 -28.77 34.14 28.05
N VAL A 159 -29.79 33.27 28.04
CA VAL A 159 -30.28 32.58 29.25
C VAL A 159 -29.19 31.69 29.84
N VAL A 160 -28.47 30.91 29.02
CA VAL A 160 -27.35 30.07 29.48
C VAL A 160 -26.22 30.92 30.07
N GLY A 161 -25.87 32.04 29.45
CA GLY A 161 -24.85 32.97 29.95
C GLY A 161 -25.23 33.62 31.29
N VAL A 162 -26.50 34.03 31.44
CA VAL A 162 -27.01 34.57 32.72
C VAL A 162 -27.00 33.48 33.81
N PHE A 163 -27.38 32.25 33.48
CA PHE A 163 -27.37 31.14 34.42
C PHE A 163 -25.95 30.76 34.86
N GLN A 164 -24.98 30.74 33.94
CA GLN A 164 -23.56 30.53 34.25
C GLN A 164 -22.98 31.64 35.12
N LYS A 165 -23.36 32.90 34.89
CA LYS A 165 -22.92 34.03 35.73
C LYS A 165 -23.49 33.95 37.16
N LEU A 166 -24.76 33.56 37.30
CA LEU A 166 -25.42 33.41 38.60
C LEU A 166 -24.92 32.18 39.39
N THR A 167 -24.63 31.07 38.69
CA THR A 167 -24.09 29.84 39.31
C THR A 167 -22.58 29.90 39.53
N GLY A 168 -21.84 30.68 38.74
CA GLY A 168 -20.42 30.98 38.92
C GLY A 168 -20.14 31.88 40.13
N TRP A 169 -21.07 32.79 40.48
CA TRP A 169 -20.93 33.63 41.66
C TRP A 169 -21.04 32.85 42.99
N LYS A 170 -21.85 31.78 43.04
CA LYS A 170 -21.96 30.91 44.22
C LYS A 170 -20.73 30.02 44.47
N ARG A 171 -19.86 29.82 43.48
CA ARG A 171 -18.61 29.05 43.64
C ARG A 171 -17.41 29.88 44.09
N ALA A 172 -17.55 31.21 44.16
CA ALA A 172 -16.48 32.13 44.55
C ALA A 172 -16.58 32.64 46.02
N GLN A 173 -17.48 32.09 46.84
CA GLN A 173 -17.71 32.56 48.23
C GLN A 173 -17.56 31.49 49.32
N HIS A 174 -16.99 30.32 49.03
CA HIS A 174 -16.54 29.38 50.06
C HIS A 174 -15.02 29.16 49.93
N PRO A 175 -14.20 29.66 50.88
CA PRO A 175 -12.78 29.31 50.99
C PRO A 175 -12.58 27.85 51.42
#